data_AF-A0A2D6X9D5-F1
#
_entry.id   AF-A0A2D6X9D5-F1
#
_cell.length_a   1.000
_cell.length_b   1.000
_cell.length_c   1.000
_cell.angle_alpha   90.00
_cell.angle_beta   90.00
_cell.angle_gamma   90.00
#
_symmetry.space_group_name_H-M   'P 1'
#
loop_
_entity.id
_entity.type
_entity.pdbx_description
1 polymer ?
#
loop_
_entity_poly.entity_id
_entity_poly.type
_entity_poly.pdbx_seq_one_letter_code
_entity_poly.pdbx_strand_id
1 'polypeptide(L)'
;MKKSMSVWDILAWIVLFSILLWVILKMLEVINTPILLEYYPIFGAIYLAGWQMHKLESVANDVKNLKKFRRETINQVNDIKLNCARNHL
;
A
#
# COMPACT_ATOMS: atom_id res chain seq x y z
N MET A 1 12.24 6.93 12.10
CA MET A 1 11.19 5.90 11.95
C MET A 1 11.74 4.75 11.10
N LYS A 2 12.18 3.65 11.72
CA LYS A 2 12.45 2.41 10.98
C LYS A 2 11.09 1.80 10.65
N LYS A 3 10.62 1.95 9.40
CA LYS A 3 9.42 1.29 8.91
C LYS A 3 9.74 -0.21 8.94
N SER A 4 9.28 -0.93 9.96
CA SER A 4 9.49 -2.37 10.05
C SER A 4 8.87 -2.98 8.80
N MET A 5 9.68 -3.54 7.90
CA MET A 5 9.15 -4.31 6.78
C MET A 5 8.27 -5.39 7.37
N SER A 6 6.99 -5.35 7.03
CA SER A 6 6.07 -6.40 7.44
C SER A 6 6.48 -7.69 6.75
N VAL A 7 6.29 -8.84 7.40
CA VAL A 7 6.58 -10.15 6.80
C VAL A 7 5.88 -10.31 5.44
N TRP A 8 4.73 -9.67 5.28
CA TRP A 8 3.97 -9.58 4.02
C TRP A 8 4.66 -8.77 2.93
N ASP A 9 5.37 -7.69 3.28
CA ASP A 9 6.20 -6.95 2.32
C ASP A 9 7.34 -7.83 1.81
N ILE A 10 7.97 -8.62 2.70
CA ILE A 10 9.07 -9.54 2.34
C ILE A 10 8.58 -10.63 1.39
N LEU A 11 7.43 -11.26 1.71
CA LEU A 11 6.81 -12.26 0.84
C LEU A 11 6.44 -11.68 -0.53
N ALA A 12 5.92 -10.46 -0.60
CA ALA A 12 5.63 -9.79 -1.87
C ALA A 12 6.90 -9.60 -2.72
N TRP A 13 8.01 -9.16 -2.10
CA TRP A 13 9.28 -9.03 -2.82
C TRP A 13 9.84 -10.37 -3.32
N ILE A 14 9.71 -11.44 -2.53
CA ILE A 14 10.14 -12.79 -2.93
C ILE A 14 9.33 -13.27 -4.14
N VAL A 15 8.01 -13.09 -4.12
CA VAL A 15 7.13 -13.45 -5.25
C VAL A 15 7.52 -12.66 -6.50
N LEU A 16 7.72 -11.34 -6.36
CA LEU A 16 8.13 -10.47 -7.48
C LEU A 16 9.47 -10.91 -8.07
N PHE A 17 10.46 -11.20 -7.22
CA PHE A 17 11.77 -11.69 -7.66
C PHE A 17 11.69 -13.05 -8.34
N SER A 18 10.82 -13.94 -7.84
CA SER A 18 10.59 -15.26 -8.43
C SER A 18 9.97 -15.18 -9.82
N ILE A 19 9.01 -14.26 -10.04
CA ILE A 19 8.44 -14.00 -11.37
C ILE A 19 9.51 -13.46 -12.31
N LEU A 20 10.32 -12.50 -11.84
CA LEU A 20 11.40 -11.92 -12.64
C LEU A 20 12.41 -12.99 -13.07
N LEU A 21 12.83 -13.84 -12.12
CA LEU A 21 13.75 -14.94 -12.39
C LEU A 21 13.17 -15.93 -13.39
N TRP A 22 11.87 -16.26 -13.24
CA TRP A 22 11.16 -17.13 -14.15
C TRP A 22 11.13 -16.56 -15.58
N VAL A 23 10.85 -15.26 -15.74
CA VAL A 23 10.84 -14.59 -17.05
C VAL A 23 12.23 -14.65 -17.70
N ILE A 24 13.29 -14.37 -16.93
CA ILE A 24 14.67 -14.42 -17.42
C ILE A 24 15.03 -15.83 -17.89
N LEU A 25 14.70 -16.84 -17.08
CA LEU A 25 14.96 -18.25 -17.41
C LEU A 25 14.17 -18.73 -18.63
N LYS A 26 12.94 -18.23 -18.82
CA LYS A 26 12.11 -18.52 -19.99
C LYS A 26 12.66 -17.83 -21.25
N MET A 27 13.12 -16.59 -21.14
CA MET A 27 13.75 -15.84 -22.25
C MET A 27 15.06 -16.45 -22.73
N LEU A 28 15.82 -17.09 -21.83
CA LEU A 28 17.06 -17.78 -22.18
C LEU A 28 16.82 -19.17 -22.78
N GLU A 29 15.56 -19.60 -22.92
CA GLU A 29 15.17 -20.96 -23.35
C GLU A 29 15.83 -22.10 -22.54
N VAL A 30 16.39 -21.79 -21.37
CA VAL A 30 17.08 -22.75 -20.50
C VAL A 30 16.12 -23.80 -19.95
N ILE A 31 14.81 -23.50 -19.93
CA ILE A 31 13.80 -24.35 -19.34
C ILE A 31 12.65 -24.60 -20.31
N ASN A 32 12.50 -25.86 -20.73
CA ASN A 32 11.27 -26.38 -21.32
C ASN A 32 10.28 -26.68 -20.17
N THR A 33 9.70 -25.62 -19.59
CA THR A 33 8.87 -25.76 -18.39
C THR A 33 7.56 -26.48 -18.70
N PRO A 34 7.15 -27.48 -17.90
CA PRO A 34 5.83 -28.09 -18.01
C PRO A 34 4.74 -27.03 -17.78
N ILE A 35 3.59 -27.19 -18.43
CA ILE A 35 2.44 -26.25 -18.46
C ILE A 35 2.06 -25.69 -17.07
N LEU A 36 2.16 -26.50 -16.01
CA LEU A 36 1.92 -26.07 -14.63
C LEU A 36 2.84 -24.94 -14.15
N LEU A 37 4.11 -24.95 -14.55
CA LEU A 37 5.05 -23.88 -14.21
C LEU A 37 4.79 -22.59 -14.99
N GLU A 38 4.05 -22.66 -16.10
CA GLU A 38 3.69 -21.49 -16.91
C GLU A 38 2.59 -20.64 -16.28
N TYR A 39 1.80 -21.23 -15.37
CA TYR A 39 0.78 -20.49 -14.62
C TYR A 39 1.32 -19.82 -13.36
N TYR A 40 2.52 -20.18 -12.90
CA TYR A 40 3.15 -19.61 -11.70
C TYR A 40 3.22 -18.07 -11.71
N PRO A 41 3.58 -17.40 -12.82
CA PRO A 41 3.59 -15.94 -12.90
C PRO A 41 2.21 -15.31 -12.69
N ILE A 42 1.15 -15.99 -13.15
CA ILE A 42 -0.22 -15.49 -13.06
C ILE A 42 -0.68 -15.50 -11.60
N PHE A 43 -0.44 -16.58 -10.87
CA PHE A 43 -0.75 -16.64 -9.43
C PHE A 43 0.05 -15.61 -8.63
N GLY A 44 1.34 -15.45 -8.95
CA GLY A 44 2.18 -14.43 -8.32
C GLY A 44 1.70 -13.00 -8.60
N ALA A 45 1.25 -12.72 -9.83
CA ALA A 45 0.69 -11.41 -10.21
C ALA A 45 -0.62 -11.10 -9.47
N ILE A 46 -1.52 -12.08 -9.31
CA ILE A 46 -2.77 -11.92 -8.55
C ILE A 46 -2.46 -11.61 -7.07
N TYR A 47 -1.53 -12.33 -6.47
CA TYR A 47 -1.10 -12.07 -5.09
C TYR A 47 -0.52 -10.66 -4.92
N LEU A 48 0.34 -10.22 -5.84
CA LEU A 48 0.93 -8.88 -5.83
C LEU A 48 -0.13 -7.77 -5.98
N ALA A 49 -1.13 -7.98 -6.84
CA ALA A 49 -2.23 -7.03 -7.00
C ALA A 49 -3.06 -6.89 -5.71
N GLY A 50 -3.38 -8.00 -5.04
CA GLY A 50 -4.08 -7.98 -3.75
C GLY A 50 -3.26 -7.29 -2.65
N TRP A 51 -1.96 -7.55 -2.59
CA TRP A 51 -1.05 -6.88 -1.64
C TRP A 51 -0.95 -5.37 -1.90
N GLN A 52 -0.86 -4.94 -3.16
CA GLN A 52 -0.84 -3.50 -3.51
C GLN A 52 -2.16 -2.82 -3.15
N MET A 53 -3.30 -3.43 -3.45
CA MET A 53 -4.61 -2.91 -3.08
C MET A 53 -4.75 -2.72 -1.57
N HIS A 54 -4.35 -3.71 -0.77
CA HIS A 54 -4.37 -3.62 0.69
C HIS A 54 -3.52 -2.46 1.22
N LYS A 55 -2.34 -2.25 0.63
CA LYS A 55 -1.45 -1.14 1.01
C LYS A 55 -2.04 0.22 0.65
N LEU A 56 -2.68 0.33 -0.52
CA LEU A 56 -3.37 1.55 -0.95
C LEU A 56 -4.57 1.87 -0.05
N GLU A 57 -5.33 0.87 0.38
CA GLU A 57 -6.46 1.05 1.29
C GLU A 57 -6.02 1.55 2.66
N SER A 58 -4.93 1.01 3.20
CA SER A 58 -4.32 1.51 4.44
C SER A 58 -3.94 2.99 4.32
N VAL A 59 -3.28 3.39 3.23
CA VAL A 59 -2.88 4.78 3.00
C VAL A 59 -4.10 5.69 2.82
N ALA A 60 -5.13 5.22 2.10
CA ALA A 60 -6.37 5.97 1.90
C ALA A 60 -7.09 6.25 3.24
N ASN A 61 -7.10 5.26 4.14
CA ASN A 61 -7.66 5.43 5.48
C ASN A 61 -6.86 6.42 6.33
N ASP A 62 -5.53 6.38 6.28
CA ASP A 62 -4.68 7.36 6.98
C ASP A 62 -4.92 8.80 6.47
N VAL A 63 -5.06 8.97 5.16
CA VAL A 63 -5.37 10.28 4.55
C VAL A 63 -6.76 10.77 4.94
N LYS A 64 -7.75 9.88 5.01
CA LYS A 64 -9.12 10.22 5.45
C LYS A 64 -9.13 10.70 6.90
N ASN A 65 -8.36 10.05 7.77
CA ASN A 65 -8.20 10.45 9.17
C ASN A 65 -7.52 11.82 9.30
N LEU A 66 -6.48 12.09 8.50
CA LEU A 66 -5.82 13.40 8.46
C LEU A 66 -6.77 14.52 7.99
N LYS A 67 -7.62 14.25 7.00
CA LYS A 67 -8.62 15.23 6.53
C LYS A 67 -9.67 15.53 7.59
N LYS A 68 -10.08 14.51 8.37
CA LYS A 68 -10.99 14.66 9.50
C LYS A 68 -10.35 15.51 10.61
N PHE A 69 -9.11 15.19 10.99
CA PHE A 69 -8.36 15.94 11.98
C PHE A 69 -8.23 17.42 11.59
N ARG A 70 -7.84 17.72 10.34
CA ARG A 70 -7.78 19.11 9.84
C ARG A 70 -9.10 19.84 10.03
N ARG A 71 -10.23 19.20 9.71
CA ARG A 71 -11.56 19.82 9.80
C ARG A 71 -11.95 20.09 11.26
N GLU A 72 -11.67 19.15 12.16
CA GLU A 72 -11.89 19.32 13.60
C GLU A 72 -11.03 20.46 14.18
N THR A 73 -9.75 20.56 13.80
CA THR A 73 -8.89 21.66 14.23
C THR A 73 -9.38 23.02 13.73
N ILE A 74 -9.82 23.12 12.47
CA ILE A 74 -10.37 24.38 11.92
C ILE A 74 -11.62 24.80 12.71
N ASN A 75 -12.51 23.86 13.02
CA ASN A 75 -13.72 24.14 13.79
C ASN A 75 -13.39 24.60 15.21
N GLN A 76 -12.46 23.92 15.90
CA GLN A 76 -12.03 24.34 17.24
C GLN A 76 -11.38 25.72 17.23
N VAL A 77 -10.54 26.03 16.25
CA VAL A 77 -9.92 27.35 16.12
C VAL A 77 -10.96 28.43 15.87
N ASN A 78 -11.96 28.17 15.02
CA ASN A 78 -13.06 29.11 14.78
C ASN A 78 -13.92 29.34 16.02
N ASP A 79 -14.23 28.30 16.80
CA ASP A 79 -14.97 28.42 18.06
C ASP A 79 -14.20 29.24 19.10
N ILE A 80 -12.88 29.02 19.22
CA ILE A 80 -12.02 29.84 20.10
C ILE A 80 -12.05 31.29 19.64
N LYS A 81 -11.96 31.55 18.34
CA LYS A 81 -11.96 32.91 17.78
C LYS A 81 -13.29 33.62 18.02
N LEU A 82 -14.41 32.91 17.84
CA LEU A 82 -15.77 33.40 18.12
C LEU A 82 -15.97 33.70 19.61
N ASN A 83 -15.57 32.81 20.50
CA ASN A 83 -15.68 33.02 21.95
C ASN A 83 -14.79 34.16 22.44
N CYS A 84 -13.59 34.31 21.89
CA CYS A 84 -12.71 35.42 22.24
C CYS A 84 -13.28 36.77 21.77
N ALA A 85 -13.85 36.83 20.56
CA ALA A 85 -14.54 38.03 20.06
C ALA A 85 -15.79 38.38 20.89
N ARG A 86 -16.50 37.36 21.40
CA ARG A 86 -17.70 37.54 22.22
C ARG A 86 -17.41 37.98 23.66
N ASN A 87 -16.27 37.59 24.22
CA ASN A 87 -15.83 37.97 25.57
C ASN A 87 -15.10 39.33 25.62
N HIS A 88 -14.76 39.91 24.47
CA HIS A 88 -14.11 41.22 24.35
C HIS A 88 -15.04 42.32 23.77
N LEU A 89 -16.34 42.02 23.64
CA LEU A 89 -17.45 42.96 23.39
C LEU A 89 -18.20 43.19 24.71
#